data_AF-A0A814NEL8-F1
#
_entry.id   AF-A0A814NEL8-F1
#
_cell.length_a   1.000
_cell.length_b   1.000
_cell.length_c   1.000
_cell.angle_alpha   90.00
_cell.angle_beta   90.00
_cell.angle_gamma   90.00
#
_symmetry.space_group_name_H-M   'P 1'
#
loop_
_entity.id
_entity.type
_entity.pdbx_description
1 polymer ?
#
loop_
_entity_poly.entity_id
_entity_poly.type
_entity_poly.pdbx_seq_one_letter_code
_entity_poly.pdbx_strand_id
1 'polypeptide(L)'
;MKSLIPNVFNVEDNRINQQHYSNVNYIKNNLISSTPEKSLLLESNKHTLTCTDSKFIHQNKTFETTIECIGSLYNQSCLYHNLYYVDSTFMILTVKGKQLPSYSVRIDAFVMSHTTPSKRVFDSYSHLEKFVRNVIDPRIIPSVTLYFGQYWHDNIGHALFDGLYPAYVALIRFSPRHLHPFRILARIADCNDCWSEDIYSRFGGLGILKQSVLNKISKGHWFMFEELVMGSGTLCQRCIQPNFQLPGGVELDGSRLFRDRIYQQHGLIHPIIRQKSSSE
;
A
#
# COMPACT_ATOMS: atom_id res chain seq x y z
N MET A 1 -45.18 23.01 -42.00
CA MET A 1 -46.06 22.00 -41.37
C MET A 1 -45.30 21.46 -40.16
N LYS A 2 -45.41 22.00 -38.94
CA LYS A 2 -46.49 21.94 -37.93
C LYS A 2 -46.98 20.51 -37.60
N SER A 3 -46.46 19.98 -36.50
CA SER A 3 -47.06 19.04 -35.51
C SER A 3 -45.93 18.72 -34.52
N LEU A 4 -45.78 19.20 -33.28
CA LEU A 4 -46.63 19.54 -32.12
C LEU A 4 -47.20 18.36 -31.30
N ILE A 5 -46.40 18.01 -30.27
CA ILE A 5 -46.72 17.65 -28.85
C ILE A 5 -47.27 16.23 -28.52
N PRO A 6 -47.31 15.79 -27.23
CA PRO A 6 -46.34 14.91 -26.55
C PRO A 6 -47.01 13.65 -25.96
N ASN A 7 -46.29 12.86 -25.16
CA ASN A 7 -46.94 12.21 -24.01
C ASN A 7 -46.01 12.03 -22.80
N VAL A 8 -46.62 12.30 -21.66
CA VAL A 8 -46.16 12.29 -20.26
C VAL A 8 -46.85 11.10 -19.56
N PHE A 9 -46.32 10.70 -18.40
CA PHE A 9 -46.81 9.71 -17.40
C PHE A 9 -46.37 8.26 -17.69
N ASN A 10 -45.95 7.44 -16.71
CA ASN A 10 -46.15 7.48 -15.27
C ASN A 10 -44.97 6.84 -14.50
N VAL A 11 -44.79 7.33 -13.28
CA VAL A 11 -43.96 6.78 -12.20
C VAL A 11 -44.83 5.82 -11.39
N GLU A 12 -44.42 4.57 -11.24
CA GLU A 12 -44.83 3.64 -10.16
C GLU A 12 -43.63 2.72 -9.90
N ASP A 13 -42.89 2.93 -8.81
CA ASP A 13 -43.10 2.35 -7.48
C ASP A 13 -42.93 0.81 -7.47
N ASN A 14 -41.77 0.35 -7.00
CA ASN A 14 -41.58 -1.00 -6.48
C ASN A 14 -40.49 -0.99 -5.41
N ARG A 15 -40.95 -0.77 -4.17
CA ARG A 15 -40.24 -1.08 -2.93
C ARG A 15 -40.36 -2.57 -2.65
N ILE A 16 -39.25 -3.30 -2.57
CA ILE A 16 -39.17 -4.55 -1.78
C ILE A 16 -37.82 -4.64 -1.06
N ASN A 17 -37.91 -4.53 0.27
CA ASN A 17 -37.13 -5.18 1.34
C ASN A 17 -35.60 -5.12 1.33
N GLN A 18 -35.06 -4.15 2.10
CA GLN A 18 -33.85 -4.36 2.89
C GLN A 18 -34.21 -4.30 4.37
N GLN A 19 -34.01 -5.42 5.06
CA GLN A 19 -34.14 -5.57 6.50
C GLN A 19 -32.75 -5.86 7.08
N HIS A 20 -32.47 -5.18 8.20
CA HIS A 20 -31.42 -5.43 9.18
C HIS A 20 -29.96 -5.14 8.78
N TYR A 21 -29.45 -3.97 9.20
CA TYR A 21 -28.53 -3.86 10.34
C TYR A 21 -28.61 -2.43 10.91
N SER A 22 -29.18 -2.32 12.11
CA SER A 22 -29.22 -1.11 12.94
C SER A 22 -28.13 -1.19 14.00
N ASN A 23 -27.30 -0.15 14.10
CA ASN A 23 -26.92 0.56 15.35
C ASN A 23 -25.69 1.44 15.13
N VAL A 24 -25.92 2.71 14.78
CA VAL A 24 -24.99 3.80 15.08
C VAL A 24 -25.82 4.94 15.68
N ASN A 25 -25.69 5.13 16.98
CA ASN A 25 -26.34 6.21 17.71
C ASN A 25 -25.75 7.56 17.27
N TYR A 26 -26.59 8.40 16.69
CA TYR A 26 -26.36 9.84 16.51
C TYR A 26 -27.05 10.57 17.67
N ILE A 27 -26.27 11.27 18.50
CA ILE A 27 -26.81 12.26 19.44
C ILE A 27 -26.50 13.64 18.84
N LYS A 28 -27.54 14.42 18.56
CA LYS A 28 -27.46 15.85 18.23
C LYS A 28 -28.12 16.66 19.35
N ASN A 29 -27.28 17.52 19.93
CA ASN A 29 -27.49 18.90 20.39
C ASN A 29 -28.64 19.25 21.35
N ASN A 30 -28.26 19.94 22.43
CA ASN A 30 -28.91 21.20 22.80
C ASN A 30 -27.90 22.23 23.33
N LEU A 31 -28.11 23.47 22.89
CA LEU A 31 -27.37 24.70 23.19
C LEU A 31 -27.51 25.14 24.64
N ILE A 32 -26.47 25.77 25.24
CA ILE A 32 -26.53 27.09 25.93
C ILE A 32 -25.15 27.78 25.82
N SER A 33 -25.20 29.10 25.60
CA SER A 33 -24.14 30.10 25.41
C SER A 33 -23.28 30.44 26.65
N SER A 34 -22.01 30.80 26.47
CA SER A 34 -21.47 32.19 26.68
C SER A 34 -19.93 32.27 26.79
N THR A 35 -19.36 33.11 25.92
CA THR A 35 -18.12 33.92 26.02
C THR A 35 -16.71 33.28 26.04
N PRO A 36 -15.69 34.02 25.54
CA PRO A 36 -14.53 33.43 24.85
C PRO A 36 -13.19 33.70 25.56
N GLU A 37 -12.32 32.69 25.67
CA GLU A 37 -10.87 32.93 25.75
C GLU A 37 -10.06 31.64 25.51
N LYS A 38 -9.12 31.73 24.56
CA LYS A 38 -7.84 31.01 24.47
C LYS A 38 -7.84 29.47 24.68
N SER A 39 -7.83 28.72 23.56
CA SER A 39 -6.87 27.64 23.32
C SER A 39 -7.06 27.04 21.92
N LEU A 40 -6.30 27.51 20.94
CA LEU A 40 -6.11 26.80 19.67
C LEU A 40 -4.98 25.77 19.87
N LEU A 41 -5.37 24.62 20.44
CA LEU A 41 -4.54 23.43 20.44
C LEU A 41 -4.73 22.68 19.12
N LEU A 42 -3.60 22.42 18.48
CA LEU A 42 -3.43 21.62 17.28
C LEU A 42 -3.83 20.16 17.58
N GLU A 43 -5.08 19.79 17.30
CA GLU A 43 -5.50 18.38 17.20
C GLU A 43 -5.33 17.92 15.75
N SER A 44 -4.11 17.51 15.39
CA SER A 44 -3.85 16.78 14.15
C SER A 44 -3.24 15.42 14.46
N ASN A 45 -4.05 14.37 14.31
CA ASN A 45 -3.69 12.99 13.98
C ASN A 45 -2.47 12.36 14.71
N LYS A 46 -2.69 11.93 15.95
CA LYS A 46 -1.88 10.89 16.59
C LYS A 46 -2.41 9.50 16.18
N HIS A 47 -2.11 9.06 14.96
CA HIS A 47 -2.08 7.61 14.69
C HIS A 47 -0.79 7.05 15.25
N THR A 48 -0.84 6.70 16.53
CA THR A 48 0.25 6.04 17.24
C THR A 48 0.55 4.71 16.56
N LEU A 49 1.77 4.56 16.04
CA LEU A 49 2.33 3.26 15.68
C LEU A 49 2.28 2.37 16.93
N THR A 50 1.26 1.53 17.04
CA THR A 50 1.23 0.48 18.05
C THR A 50 2.15 -0.64 17.60
N CYS A 51 3.44 -0.50 17.92
CA CYS A 51 4.33 -1.64 18.02
C CYS A 51 3.78 -2.52 19.14
N THR A 52 3.02 -3.55 18.80
CA THR A 52 2.63 -4.56 19.79
C THR A 52 3.86 -5.35 20.18
N ASP A 53 4.19 -5.37 21.47
CA ASP A 53 5.12 -6.32 22.08
C ASP A 53 4.51 -7.73 21.99
N SER A 54 4.44 -8.30 20.78
CA SER A 54 4.06 -9.69 20.61
C SER A 54 5.23 -10.54 21.11
N LYS A 55 5.08 -11.17 22.27
CA LYS A 55 5.96 -12.26 22.71
C LYS A 55 6.03 -13.29 21.59
N PHE A 56 7.18 -13.35 20.93
CA PHE A 56 7.46 -14.22 19.80
C PHE A 56 7.19 -15.68 20.17
N ILE A 57 6.20 -16.30 19.52
CA ILE A 57 6.22 -17.75 19.36
C ILE A 57 7.34 -18.00 18.35
N HIS A 58 8.49 -18.47 18.84
CA HIS A 58 9.67 -18.82 18.07
C HIS A 58 9.35 -19.95 17.07
N GLN A 59 8.73 -19.62 15.94
CA GLN A 59 8.97 -20.38 14.72
C GLN A 59 10.41 -20.08 14.29
N ASN A 60 11.13 -21.10 13.82
CA ASN A 60 12.53 -21.05 13.34
C ASN A 60 12.69 -20.10 12.13
N LYS A 61 12.49 -18.79 12.33
CA LYS A 61 12.75 -17.76 11.34
C LYS A 61 14.22 -17.38 11.43
N THR A 62 14.91 -17.50 10.30
CA THR A 62 16.28 -17.01 10.17
C THR A 62 16.29 -15.49 10.27
N PHE A 63 17.40 -14.89 10.73
CA PHE A 63 17.58 -13.43 10.70
C PHE A 63 18.19 -12.91 9.40
N GLU A 64 18.65 -13.82 8.55
CA GLU A 64 19.18 -13.49 7.23
C GLU A 64 18.05 -12.96 6.33
N THR A 65 18.37 -11.92 5.55
CA THR A 65 17.47 -11.40 4.53
C THR A 65 17.43 -12.37 3.35
N THR A 66 16.23 -12.84 2.98
CA THR A 66 16.02 -13.59 1.74
C THR A 66 15.30 -12.72 0.72
N ILE A 67 15.56 -12.98 -0.57
CA ILE A 67 15.05 -12.16 -1.66
C ILE A 67 14.55 -13.08 -2.77
N GLU A 68 13.32 -12.85 -3.20
CA GLU A 68 12.72 -13.45 -4.37
C GLU A 68 12.33 -12.34 -5.33
N CYS A 69 12.76 -12.42 -6.59
CA CYS A 69 12.43 -11.41 -7.59
C CYS A 69 11.78 -12.03 -8.82
N ILE A 70 10.72 -11.39 -9.31
CA ILE A 70 9.90 -11.83 -10.45
C ILE A 70 9.86 -10.71 -11.50
N GLY A 71 9.95 -11.10 -12.77
CA GLY A 71 9.92 -10.20 -13.92
C GLY A 71 11.30 -9.92 -14.53
N SER A 72 11.30 -9.24 -15.68
CA SER A 72 12.54 -8.77 -16.31
C SER A 72 13.18 -7.65 -15.50
N LEU A 73 14.49 -7.39 -15.68
CA LEU A 73 15.20 -6.31 -14.96
C LEU A 73 14.49 -4.94 -15.07
N TYR A 74 13.87 -4.66 -16.22
CA TYR A 74 13.12 -3.42 -16.41
C TYR A 74 11.83 -3.36 -15.58
N ASN A 75 11.13 -4.49 -15.43
CA ASN A 75 9.84 -4.61 -14.74
C ASN A 75 9.95 -5.45 -13.47
N GLN A 76 11.10 -5.43 -12.80
CA GLN A 76 11.40 -6.37 -11.72
C GLN A 76 10.66 -5.96 -10.45
N SER A 77 9.97 -6.91 -9.82
CA SER A 77 9.47 -6.80 -8.46
C SER A 77 10.22 -7.77 -7.57
N CYS A 78 10.55 -7.36 -6.34
CA CYS A 78 11.23 -8.19 -5.37
C CYS A 78 10.46 -8.22 -4.05
N LEU A 79 10.29 -9.43 -3.53
CA LEU A 79 9.85 -9.74 -2.18
C LEU A 79 11.09 -9.98 -1.31
N TYR A 80 11.12 -9.30 -0.18
CA TYR A 80 12.17 -9.43 0.83
C TYR A 80 11.56 -9.98 2.11
N HIS A 81 12.20 -10.98 2.70
CA HIS A 81 11.95 -11.37 4.08
C HIS A 81 13.08 -10.86 4.96
N ASN A 82 12.75 -10.36 6.14
CA ASN A 82 13.73 -9.79 7.08
C ASN A 82 14.59 -8.70 6.43
N LEU A 83 13.97 -7.75 5.71
CA LEU A 83 14.68 -6.57 5.23
C LEU A 83 14.80 -5.57 6.37
N TYR A 84 16.01 -5.05 6.59
CA TYR A 84 16.25 -4.13 7.70
C TYR A 84 16.21 -2.69 7.22
N TYR A 85 15.90 -1.78 8.14
CA TYR A 85 15.90 -0.34 7.90
C TYR A 85 16.53 0.40 9.07
N VAL A 86 17.57 1.19 8.76
CA VAL A 86 18.33 1.96 9.76
C VAL A 86 18.89 3.19 9.08
N ASP A 87 18.90 4.33 9.78
CA ASP A 87 19.48 5.58 9.30
C ASP A 87 19.03 5.92 7.86
N SER A 88 17.71 5.84 7.63
CA SER A 88 17.06 6.08 6.33
C SER A 88 17.47 5.15 5.18
N THR A 89 18.08 3.99 5.48
CA THR A 89 18.65 3.08 4.49
C THR A 89 18.10 1.66 4.66
N PHE A 90 17.66 1.06 3.55
CA PHE A 90 17.37 -0.38 3.51
C PHE A 90 18.66 -1.18 3.55
N MET A 91 18.71 -2.22 4.39
CA MET A 91 19.89 -3.03 4.64
C MET A 91 19.57 -4.52 4.54
N ILE A 92 20.33 -5.23 3.71
CA ILE A 92 20.37 -6.69 3.61
C ILE A 92 21.42 -7.20 4.59
N LEU A 93 21.03 -8.10 5.49
CA LEU A 93 21.96 -8.86 6.33
C LEU A 93 22.07 -10.28 5.78
N THR A 94 23.28 -10.71 5.41
CA THR A 94 23.49 -12.05 4.81
C THR A 94 24.81 -12.67 5.24
N VAL A 95 24.97 -13.97 5.03
CA VAL A 95 26.22 -14.68 5.30
C VAL A 95 27.11 -14.80 4.06
N LYS A 96 28.42 -14.88 4.27
CA LYS A 96 29.40 -15.04 3.20
C LYS A 96 29.11 -16.28 2.35
N GLY A 97 29.27 -16.17 1.04
CA GLY A 97 29.01 -17.25 0.09
C GLY A 97 27.54 -17.37 -0.34
N LYS A 98 26.60 -16.65 0.30
CA LYS A 98 25.22 -16.61 -0.16
C LYS A 98 25.09 -15.82 -1.47
N GLN A 99 24.59 -16.47 -2.50
CA GLN A 99 24.20 -15.82 -3.75
C GLN A 99 22.81 -15.22 -3.59
N LEU A 100 22.67 -13.95 -3.98
CA LEU A 100 21.40 -13.24 -4.03
C LEU A 100 21.07 -12.94 -5.50
N PRO A 101 19.80 -12.92 -5.91
CA PRO A 101 19.43 -12.50 -7.25
C PRO A 101 19.81 -11.03 -7.49
N SER A 102 19.70 -10.54 -8.73
CA SER A 102 19.66 -9.09 -8.94
C SER A 102 18.42 -8.53 -8.24
N TYR A 103 18.59 -7.55 -7.36
CA TYR A 103 17.51 -6.98 -6.52
C TYR A 103 17.40 -5.46 -6.65
N SER A 104 17.98 -4.90 -7.71
CA SER A 104 17.91 -3.48 -8.04
C SER A 104 16.56 -3.19 -8.71
N VAL A 105 15.67 -2.46 -8.02
CA VAL A 105 14.29 -2.23 -8.50
C VAL A 105 13.96 -0.75 -8.61
N ARG A 106 13.03 -0.38 -9.49
CA ARG A 106 12.45 0.98 -9.51
C ARG A 106 11.18 1.02 -8.67
N ILE A 107 11.02 2.06 -7.87
CA ILE A 107 9.87 2.20 -6.95
C ILE A 107 8.91 3.32 -7.37
N ASP A 108 9.26 4.08 -8.39
CA ASP A 108 8.61 5.34 -8.76
C ASP A 108 8.68 5.52 -10.29
N ALA A 109 7.57 5.95 -10.88
CA ALA A 109 7.41 6.11 -12.33
C ALA A 109 8.30 7.21 -12.92
N PHE A 110 8.57 8.27 -12.16
CA PHE A 110 9.26 9.47 -12.60
C PHE A 110 10.72 9.54 -12.14
N VAL A 111 11.10 8.75 -11.13
CA VAL A 111 12.51 8.59 -10.74
C VAL A 111 13.14 7.42 -11.50
N MET A 112 14.11 7.73 -12.36
CA MET A 112 14.85 6.74 -13.16
C MET A 112 15.92 5.99 -12.37
N SER A 113 16.29 6.46 -11.17
CA SER A 113 17.24 5.76 -10.31
C SER A 113 16.64 4.48 -9.74
N HIS A 114 17.45 3.44 -9.65
CA HIS A 114 17.07 2.22 -8.98
C HIS A 114 17.27 2.34 -7.46
N THR A 115 16.42 1.66 -6.72
CA THR A 115 16.58 1.41 -5.29
C THR A 115 17.28 0.08 -5.12
N THR A 116 18.45 0.11 -4.50
CA THR A 116 19.25 -1.06 -4.18
C THR A 116 19.57 -1.01 -2.69
N PRO A 117 19.01 -1.91 -1.87
CA PRO A 117 19.37 -1.98 -0.46
C PRO A 117 20.88 -2.15 -0.27
N SER A 118 21.42 -1.48 0.73
CA SER A 118 22.80 -1.68 1.18
C SER A 118 22.99 -3.10 1.70
N LYS A 119 24.22 -3.61 1.70
CA LYS A 119 24.50 -5.00 2.08
C LYS A 119 25.55 -5.06 3.19
N ARG A 120 25.26 -5.83 4.23
CA ARG A 120 26.22 -6.21 5.27
C ARG A 120 26.38 -7.73 5.28
N VAL A 121 27.63 -8.19 5.14
CA VAL A 121 27.97 -9.61 5.05
C VAL A 121 28.63 -10.06 6.35
N PHE A 122 28.20 -11.19 6.88
CA PHE A 122 28.75 -11.84 8.06
C PHE A 122 29.51 -13.11 7.67
N ASP A 123 30.58 -13.45 8.40
CA ASP A 123 31.35 -14.66 8.12
C ASP A 123 30.58 -15.96 8.39
N SER A 124 29.64 -15.92 9.33
CA SER A 124 28.80 -17.06 9.72
C SER A 124 27.42 -16.61 10.16
N TYR A 125 26.45 -17.54 10.15
CA TYR A 125 25.11 -17.28 10.67
C TYR A 125 25.13 -16.97 12.17
N SER A 126 25.99 -17.62 12.95
CA SER A 126 26.13 -17.35 14.39
C SER A 126 26.55 -15.89 14.67
N HIS A 127 27.46 -15.33 13.86
CA HIS A 127 27.84 -13.92 13.97
C HIS A 127 26.68 -12.98 13.60
N LEU A 128 25.92 -13.32 12.55
CA LEU A 128 24.73 -12.57 12.15
C LEU A 128 23.68 -12.59 13.26
N GLU A 129 23.35 -13.77 13.79
CA GLU A 129 22.37 -13.93 14.87
C GLU A 129 22.80 -13.15 16.12
N LYS A 130 24.06 -13.26 16.53
CA LYS A 130 24.60 -12.48 17.67
C LYS A 130 24.47 -10.98 17.43
N PHE A 131 24.76 -10.51 16.22
CA PHE A 131 24.58 -9.09 15.87
C PHE A 131 23.11 -8.67 15.97
N VAL A 132 22.19 -9.44 15.41
CA VAL A 132 20.76 -9.11 15.43
C VAL A 132 20.20 -9.10 16.85
N ARG A 133 20.48 -10.14 17.64
CA ARG A 133 19.95 -10.28 19.00
C ARG A 133 20.60 -9.35 20.03
N ASN A 134 21.92 -9.14 19.93
CA ASN A 134 22.67 -8.53 21.03
C ASN A 134 23.18 -7.12 20.71
N VAL A 135 23.16 -6.70 19.44
CA VAL A 135 23.67 -5.38 19.02
C VAL A 135 22.55 -4.47 18.56
N ILE A 136 21.69 -4.95 17.65
CA ILE A 136 20.71 -4.07 17.01
C ILE A 136 19.28 -4.20 17.53
N ASP A 137 18.88 -5.36 18.05
CA ASP A 137 17.56 -5.66 18.62
C ASP A 137 16.40 -4.93 17.88
N PRO A 138 16.15 -5.31 16.61
CA PRO A 138 15.36 -4.49 15.70
C PRO A 138 13.87 -4.48 16.10
N ARG A 139 13.23 -3.33 15.93
CA ARG A 139 11.77 -3.23 16.02
C ARG A 139 11.13 -3.87 14.80
N ILE A 140 10.26 -4.85 15.04
CA ILE A 140 9.67 -5.63 13.96
C ILE A 140 8.46 -4.90 13.40
N ILE A 141 8.43 -4.77 12.07
CA ILE A 141 7.29 -4.30 11.30
C ILE A 141 6.60 -5.55 10.74
N PRO A 142 5.50 -6.00 11.38
CA PRO A 142 4.87 -7.27 11.04
C PRO A 142 4.05 -7.16 9.76
N SER A 143 3.73 -8.33 9.20
CA SER A 143 2.92 -8.50 7.99
C SER A 143 3.57 -7.92 6.73
N VAL A 144 2.92 -8.11 5.59
CA VAL A 144 3.39 -7.60 4.31
C VAL A 144 3.37 -6.07 4.30
N THR A 145 4.48 -5.48 3.87
CA THR A 145 4.59 -4.06 3.55
C THR A 145 4.80 -3.87 2.05
N LEU A 146 3.99 -3.03 1.43
CA LEU A 146 4.12 -2.65 0.02
C LEU A 146 4.81 -1.28 -0.07
N TYR A 147 6.01 -1.23 -0.65
CA TYR A 147 6.81 -0.01 -0.76
C TYR A 147 6.85 0.54 -2.19
N PHE A 148 6.47 1.81 -2.34
CA PHE A 148 6.58 2.58 -3.57
C PHE A 148 6.80 4.07 -3.30
N GLY A 149 7.18 4.82 -4.34
CA GLY A 149 7.25 6.27 -4.34
C GLY A 149 6.29 6.88 -5.34
N GLN A 150 5.73 8.04 -4.99
CA GLN A 150 4.78 8.75 -5.84
C GLN A 150 4.96 10.26 -5.72
N TYR A 151 5.09 10.92 -6.87
CA TYR A 151 4.95 12.37 -6.98
C TYR A 151 3.50 12.77 -7.18
N TRP A 152 3.16 14.01 -6.82
CA TRP A 152 1.83 14.56 -7.07
C TRP A 152 0.69 13.68 -6.53
N HIS A 153 0.88 13.09 -5.34
CA HIS A 153 -0.16 12.28 -4.71
C HIS A 153 -1.37 13.12 -4.30
N ASP A 154 -1.28 14.44 -4.30
CA ASP A 154 -2.39 15.39 -4.20
C ASP A 154 -3.38 15.26 -5.36
N ASN A 155 -2.90 14.87 -6.54
CA ASN A 155 -3.76 14.49 -7.66
C ASN A 155 -4.15 13.00 -7.55
N ILE A 156 -5.44 12.72 -7.40
CA ILE A 156 -5.91 11.34 -7.20
C ILE A 156 -5.66 10.42 -8.40
N GLY A 157 -5.68 10.95 -9.63
CA GLY A 157 -5.35 10.18 -10.82
C GLY A 157 -3.90 9.69 -10.77
N HIS A 158 -2.97 10.60 -10.51
CA HIS A 158 -1.56 10.27 -10.34
C HIS A 158 -1.33 9.29 -9.18
N ALA A 159 -1.93 9.57 -8.02
CA ALA A 159 -1.83 8.72 -6.83
C ALA A 159 -2.26 7.26 -7.11
N LEU A 160 -3.35 7.07 -7.86
CA LEU A 160 -3.87 5.74 -8.17
C LEU A 160 -3.08 5.06 -9.28
N PHE A 161 -2.86 5.72 -10.41
CA PHE A 161 -2.38 5.06 -11.63
C PHE A 161 -0.86 5.01 -11.75
N ASP A 162 -0.13 5.90 -11.09
CA ASP A 162 1.33 5.94 -11.18
C ASP A 162 2.01 5.32 -9.97
N GLY A 163 1.31 5.38 -8.83
CA GLY A 163 1.80 4.88 -7.55
C GLY A 163 1.14 3.58 -7.14
N LEU A 164 -0.14 3.64 -6.75
CA LEU A 164 -0.80 2.54 -6.06
C LEU A 164 -1.05 1.31 -6.96
N TYR A 165 -1.57 1.52 -8.17
CA TYR A 165 -1.83 0.44 -9.12
C TYR A 165 -0.58 -0.37 -9.45
N PRO A 166 0.52 0.24 -9.95
CA PRO A 166 1.71 -0.53 -10.27
C PRO A 166 2.34 -1.20 -9.02
N ALA A 167 2.25 -0.56 -7.86
CA ALA A 167 2.66 -1.18 -6.59
C ALA A 167 1.82 -2.42 -6.28
N TYR A 168 0.50 -2.35 -6.46
CA TYR A 168 -0.38 -3.48 -6.24
C TYR A 168 -0.12 -4.62 -7.24
N VAL A 169 0.16 -4.32 -8.51
CA VAL A 169 0.59 -5.32 -9.50
C VAL A 169 1.87 -6.03 -9.07
N ALA A 170 2.85 -5.29 -8.52
CA ALA A 170 4.05 -5.88 -7.95
C ALA A 170 3.72 -6.84 -6.79
N LEU A 171 2.72 -6.53 -5.96
CA LEU A 171 2.26 -7.40 -4.88
C LEU A 171 1.53 -8.67 -5.39
N ILE A 172 0.72 -8.56 -6.44
CA ILE A 172 -0.03 -9.71 -7.02
C ILE A 172 0.92 -10.82 -7.47
N ARG A 173 2.11 -10.46 -8.00
CA ARG A 173 3.14 -11.43 -8.42
C ARG A 173 3.57 -12.38 -7.30
N PHE A 174 3.42 -11.97 -6.05
CA PHE A 174 3.75 -12.76 -4.86
C PHE A 174 2.49 -13.28 -4.16
N SER A 175 1.54 -13.80 -4.93
CA SER A 175 0.31 -14.44 -4.46
C SER A 175 0.58 -15.47 -3.35
N PRO A 176 -0.28 -15.58 -2.31
CA PRO A 176 -1.58 -14.93 -2.13
C PRO A 176 -1.56 -13.60 -1.35
N ARG A 177 -0.40 -12.95 -1.19
CA ARG A 177 -0.23 -11.79 -0.28
C ARG A 177 -1.21 -10.64 -0.51
N HIS A 178 -1.59 -10.39 -1.77
CA HIS A 178 -2.53 -9.36 -2.16
C HIS A 178 -3.98 -9.59 -1.67
N LEU A 179 -4.31 -10.80 -1.20
CA LEU A 179 -5.61 -11.16 -0.64
C LEU A 179 -5.77 -10.77 0.83
N HIS A 180 -4.67 -10.52 1.54
CA HIS A 180 -4.67 -10.15 2.94
C HIS A 180 -4.52 -8.62 3.13
N PRO A 181 -4.80 -8.08 4.33
CA PRO A 181 -4.38 -6.74 4.68
C PRO A 181 -2.86 -6.60 4.63
N PHE A 182 -2.38 -5.47 4.12
CA PHE A 182 -0.96 -5.11 4.05
C PHE A 182 -0.77 -3.64 4.40
N ARG A 183 0.44 -3.29 4.83
CA ARG A 183 0.82 -1.91 5.13
C ARG A 183 1.36 -1.25 3.87
N ILE A 184 1.06 0.01 3.65
CA ILE A 184 1.72 0.80 2.62
C ILE A 184 2.89 1.56 3.23
N LEU A 185 4.09 1.38 2.70
CA LEU A 185 5.21 2.29 2.92
C LEU A 185 5.29 3.21 1.70
N ALA A 186 5.01 4.51 1.89
CA ALA A 186 4.94 5.44 0.77
C ALA A 186 6.03 6.51 0.86
N ARG A 187 6.81 6.66 -0.21
CA ARG A 187 7.63 7.85 -0.43
C ARG A 187 6.80 8.91 -1.16
N ILE A 188 6.14 9.75 -0.38
CA ILE A 188 5.25 10.82 -0.82
C ILE A 188 5.63 12.13 -0.11
N ALA A 189 5.25 13.26 -0.69
CA ALA A 189 5.41 14.56 -0.05
C ALA A 189 4.45 14.71 1.15
N ASP A 190 4.83 15.55 2.11
CA ASP A 190 3.90 15.96 3.15
C ASP A 190 2.81 16.85 2.55
N CYS A 191 1.56 16.57 2.90
CA CYS A 191 0.39 17.28 2.41
C CYS A 191 -0.70 17.24 3.49
N ASN A 192 -1.38 18.37 3.67
CA ASN A 192 -2.36 18.51 4.75
C ASN A 192 -3.72 17.89 4.40
N ASP A 193 -4.14 17.99 3.13
CA ASP A 193 -5.50 17.63 2.69
C ASP A 193 -5.51 16.60 1.54
N CYS A 194 -4.46 15.77 1.42
CA CYS A 194 -4.35 14.79 0.35
C CYS A 194 -5.21 13.56 0.61
N TRP A 195 -6.34 13.45 -0.09
CA TRP A 195 -7.27 12.32 0.02
C TRP A 195 -6.63 10.98 -0.36
N SER A 196 -5.57 11.01 -1.16
CA SER A 196 -4.81 9.80 -1.54
C SER A 196 -4.26 9.06 -0.33
N GLU A 197 -3.91 9.73 0.77
CA GLU A 197 -3.37 9.07 1.95
C GLU A 197 -4.42 8.22 2.67
N ASP A 198 -5.67 8.70 2.76
CA ASP A 198 -6.80 7.91 3.29
C ASP A 198 -7.10 6.72 2.38
N ILE A 199 -7.10 6.94 1.06
CA ILE A 199 -7.32 5.87 0.08
C ILE A 199 -6.22 4.81 0.17
N TYR A 200 -4.95 5.21 0.28
CA TYR A 200 -3.83 4.29 0.48
C TYR A 200 -4.00 3.51 1.79
N SER A 201 -4.29 4.21 2.88
CA SER A 201 -4.49 3.62 4.20
C SER A 201 -5.58 2.53 4.17
N ARG A 202 -6.74 2.85 3.60
CA ARG A 202 -7.88 1.91 3.45
C ARG A 202 -7.57 0.78 2.48
N PHE A 203 -6.98 1.08 1.32
CA PHE A 203 -6.64 0.06 0.33
C PHE A 203 -5.68 -0.99 0.88
N GLY A 204 -4.66 -0.58 1.65
CA GLY A 204 -3.78 -1.51 2.34
C GLY A 204 -4.48 -2.28 3.46
N GLY A 205 -5.33 -1.62 4.23
CA GLY A 205 -6.05 -2.21 5.36
C GLY A 205 -5.23 -2.30 6.65
N LEU A 206 -3.91 -2.11 6.60
CA LEU A 206 -3.05 -1.92 7.78
C LEU A 206 -2.48 -0.48 7.88
N GLY A 207 -3.05 0.44 7.12
CA GLY A 207 -2.67 1.84 7.11
C GLY A 207 -1.43 2.17 6.27
N ILE A 208 -1.04 3.44 6.35
CA ILE A 208 0.10 4.02 5.64
C ILE A 208 1.20 4.41 6.64
N LEU A 209 2.44 4.07 6.29
CA LEU A 209 3.66 4.56 6.90
C LEU A 209 4.35 5.45 5.87
N LYS A 210 4.42 6.76 6.13
CA LYS A 210 5.22 7.66 5.28
C LYS A 210 6.70 7.36 5.45
N GLN A 211 7.45 7.28 4.36
CA GLN A 211 8.90 7.10 4.42
C GLN A 211 9.57 8.25 5.20
N SER A 212 9.07 9.49 5.08
CA SER A 212 9.60 10.63 5.85
C SER A 212 9.53 10.40 7.37
N VAL A 213 8.49 9.72 7.86
CA VAL A 213 8.34 9.33 9.26
C VAL A 213 9.33 8.21 9.60
N LEU A 214 9.40 7.16 8.78
CA LEU A 214 10.35 6.07 8.98
C LEU A 214 11.81 6.55 8.99
N ASN A 215 12.18 7.50 8.13
CA ASN A 215 13.49 8.14 8.09
C ASN A 215 13.82 8.83 9.42
N LYS A 216 12.85 9.55 10.01
CA LYS A 216 13.04 10.25 11.28
C LYS A 216 13.23 9.27 12.44
N ILE A 217 12.40 8.23 12.52
CA ILE A 217 12.42 7.27 13.64
C ILE A 217 13.53 6.21 13.53
N SER A 218 14.11 6.01 12.33
CA SER A 218 15.20 5.05 12.10
C SER A 218 16.59 5.58 12.44
N LYS A 219 16.72 6.85 12.83
CA LYS A 219 18.00 7.41 13.28
C LYS A 219 18.46 6.70 14.55
N GLY A 220 19.54 5.90 14.44
CA GLY A 220 20.05 5.09 15.54
C GLY A 220 19.16 3.91 15.96
N HIS A 221 18.09 3.62 15.21
CA HIS A 221 17.16 2.54 15.51
C HIS A 221 16.96 1.62 14.31
N TRP A 222 17.05 0.33 14.56
CA TRP A 222 16.84 -0.69 13.54
C TRP A 222 15.38 -1.11 13.51
N PHE A 223 14.84 -1.22 12.30
CA PHE A 223 13.56 -1.84 12.03
C PHE A 223 13.77 -3.07 11.14
N MET A 224 12.95 -4.10 11.31
CA MET A 224 12.97 -5.28 10.46
C MET A 224 11.56 -5.52 9.89
N PHE A 225 11.43 -5.48 8.57
CA PHE A 225 10.21 -5.87 7.89
C PHE A 225 10.13 -7.40 7.85
N GLU A 226 9.02 -7.95 8.33
CA GLU A 226 8.75 -9.38 8.18
C GLU A 226 8.68 -9.78 6.71
N GLU A 227 7.90 -9.03 5.93
CA GLU A 227 7.83 -9.12 4.48
C GLU A 227 7.72 -7.70 3.89
N LEU A 228 8.51 -7.42 2.85
CA LEU A 228 8.41 -6.18 2.09
C LEU A 228 8.47 -6.47 0.60
N VAL A 229 7.51 -5.92 -0.16
CA VAL A 229 7.49 -5.96 -1.62
C VAL A 229 7.82 -4.58 -2.17
N MET A 230 8.75 -4.50 -3.11
CA MET A 230 9.05 -3.29 -3.88
C MET A 230 9.43 -3.63 -5.32
N GLY A 231 9.27 -2.66 -6.23
CA GLY A 231 9.60 -2.83 -7.64
C GLY A 231 8.39 -2.68 -8.55
N SER A 232 7.89 -1.45 -8.60
CA SER A 232 6.67 -1.04 -9.30
C SER A 232 6.87 0.13 -10.25
N GLY A 233 8.01 0.83 -10.20
CA GLY A 233 8.24 2.11 -10.87
C GLY A 233 8.23 2.09 -12.40
N THR A 234 7.99 0.95 -13.02
CA THR A 234 7.88 0.78 -14.47
C THR A 234 6.58 0.09 -14.90
N LEU A 235 5.73 -0.29 -13.94
CA LEU A 235 4.51 -1.07 -14.17
C LEU A 235 3.27 -0.22 -14.48
N CYS A 236 3.40 1.06 -14.86
CA CYS A 236 2.31 1.90 -15.40
C CYS A 236 2.82 3.27 -15.90
N GLN A 237 1.91 4.11 -16.42
CA GLN A 237 2.01 5.49 -16.98
C GLN A 237 2.41 5.71 -18.44
N ARG A 238 3.37 4.97 -18.99
CA ARG A 238 3.86 5.25 -20.37
C ARG A 238 3.76 4.08 -21.33
N CYS A 239 3.28 2.93 -20.84
CA CYS A 239 3.15 1.72 -21.63
C CYS A 239 1.66 1.48 -21.88
N ILE A 240 1.09 2.15 -22.87
CA ILE A 240 -0.13 1.65 -23.50
C ILE A 240 0.30 0.37 -24.22
N GLN A 241 -0.11 -0.78 -23.70
CA GLN A 241 0.03 -2.04 -24.42
C GLN A 241 -0.78 -1.94 -25.73
N PRO A 242 -0.45 -2.67 -26.82
CA PRO A 242 -1.17 -2.61 -28.08
C PRO A 242 -2.70 -2.82 -27.96
N ASN A 243 -3.14 -3.48 -26.89
CA ASN A 243 -4.55 -3.72 -26.54
C ASN A 243 -5.16 -2.65 -25.61
N PHE A 244 -4.49 -1.50 -25.42
CA PHE A 244 -4.89 -0.40 -24.54
C PHE A 244 -5.08 -0.78 -23.07
N GLN A 245 -4.41 -1.85 -22.62
CA GLN A 245 -4.47 -2.29 -21.23
C GLN A 245 -3.30 -1.76 -20.40
N LEU A 246 -3.58 -1.59 -19.10
CA LEU A 246 -2.56 -1.30 -18.10
C LEU A 246 -1.62 -2.53 -17.95
N PRO A 247 -0.31 -2.33 -17.69
CA PRO A 247 0.60 -3.45 -17.41
C PRO A 247 0.11 -4.28 -16.21
N GLY A 248 0.17 -5.60 -16.30
CA GLY A 248 -0.43 -6.49 -15.30
C GLY A 248 -1.94 -6.70 -15.48
N GLY A 249 -2.60 -5.96 -16.37
CA GLY A 249 -4.05 -5.98 -16.54
C GLY A 249 -4.60 -7.32 -17.04
N VAL A 250 -3.97 -7.93 -18.04
CA VAL A 250 -4.39 -9.23 -18.59
C VAL A 250 -3.74 -10.36 -17.80
N GLU A 251 -2.42 -10.35 -17.76
CA GLU A 251 -1.61 -11.50 -17.37
C GLU A 251 -1.64 -11.78 -15.87
N LEU A 252 -1.95 -10.78 -15.05
CA LEU A 252 -2.13 -10.88 -13.61
C LEU A 252 -3.56 -10.57 -13.17
N ASP A 253 -4.48 -10.30 -14.10
CA ASP A 253 -5.83 -9.83 -13.81
C ASP A 253 -5.83 -8.56 -12.90
N GLY A 254 -4.77 -7.77 -13.00
CA GLY A 254 -4.42 -6.75 -12.01
C GLY A 254 -5.42 -5.59 -11.98
N SER A 255 -5.98 -5.22 -13.13
CA SER A 255 -7.00 -4.17 -13.22
C SER A 255 -8.30 -4.56 -12.51
N ARG A 256 -8.74 -5.81 -12.67
CA ARG A 256 -9.92 -6.33 -11.99
C ARG A 256 -9.67 -6.43 -10.49
N LEU A 257 -8.57 -7.05 -10.09
CA LEU A 257 -8.22 -7.24 -8.67
C LEU A 257 -8.04 -5.90 -7.94
N PHE A 258 -7.40 -4.92 -8.58
CA PHE A 258 -7.24 -3.58 -8.03
C PHE A 258 -8.59 -2.88 -7.81
N ARG A 259 -9.45 -2.89 -8.83
CA ARG A 259 -10.81 -2.35 -8.73
C ARG A 259 -11.57 -3.03 -7.60
N ASP A 260 -11.63 -4.36 -7.61
CA ASP A 260 -12.43 -5.11 -6.64
C ASP A 260 -11.96 -4.82 -5.20
N ARG A 261 -10.64 -4.71 -4.99
CA ARG A 261 -10.08 -4.31 -3.69
C ARG A 261 -10.43 -2.88 -3.30
N ILE A 262 -10.33 -1.90 -4.21
CA ILE A 262 -10.77 -0.52 -3.94
C ILE A 262 -12.23 -0.51 -3.47
N TYR A 263 -13.10 -1.20 -4.21
CA TYR A 263 -14.53 -1.23 -3.89
C TYR A 263 -14.79 -1.90 -2.54
N GLN A 264 -14.17 -3.06 -2.31
CA GLN A 264 -14.31 -3.79 -1.05
C GLN A 264 -13.83 -2.97 0.16
N GLN A 265 -12.63 -2.39 0.10
CA GLN A 265 -12.05 -1.65 1.23
C GLN A 265 -12.75 -0.32 1.52
N HIS A 266 -13.50 0.22 0.56
CA HIS A 266 -14.25 1.46 0.72
C HIS A 266 -15.76 1.24 0.88
N GLY A 267 -16.22 -0.02 1.00
CA GLY A 267 -17.64 -0.34 1.16
C GLY A 267 -18.50 0.06 -0.04
N LEU A 268 -17.91 0.10 -1.23
CA LEU A 268 -18.61 0.45 -2.47
C LEU A 268 -19.23 -0.80 -3.10
N ILE A 269 -20.40 -0.62 -3.71
CA ILE A 269 -21.09 -1.68 -4.45
C ILE A 269 -20.32 -1.92 -5.76
N HIS A 270 -19.94 -3.16 -6.04
CA HIS A 270 -19.25 -3.52 -7.27
C HIS A 270 -20.05 -3.06 -8.50
N PRO A 271 -19.39 -2.57 -9.56
CA PRO A 271 -20.11 -2.16 -10.76
C PRO A 271 -20.82 -3.37 -11.35
N ILE A 272 -22.10 -3.18 -11.70
CA ILE A 272 -22.94 -4.23 -12.29
C ILE A 272 -22.27 -4.70 -13.58
N ILE A 273 -21.84 -5.97 -13.61
CA ILE A 273 -21.36 -6.60 -14.83
C ILE A 273 -22.55 -6.69 -15.78
N ARG A 274 -22.55 -5.90 -16.87
CA ARG A 274 -23.53 -6.07 -17.94
C ARG A 274 -23.32 -7.46 -18.54
N GLN A 275 -24.18 -8.42 -18.18
CA GLN A 275 -24.14 -9.78 -18.71
C GLN A 275 -24.52 -9.85 -20.19
N LYS A 276 -25.07 -8.77 -20.76
CA LYS A 276 -25.34 -8.63 -22.20
C LYS A 276 -24.81 -7.28 -22.67
N SER A 277 -23.82 -7.28 -23.55
CA SER A 277 -23.58 -6.13 -24.41
C SER A 277 -24.81 -6.02 -25.31
N SER A 278 -25.58 -4.95 -25.18
CA SER A 278 -26.55 -4.55 -26.19
C SER A 278 -25.76 -4.10 -27.42
N SER A 279 -25.27 -5.07 -28.20
CA SER A 279 -24.95 -4.88 -29.60
C SER A 279 -26.26 -5.04 -30.36
N GLU A 280 -27.02 -3.94 -30.44
CA GLU A 280 -27.93 -3.67 -31.54
C GLU A 280 -27.23 -2.67 -32.48
#